data_AF-A0A366XLN2-F1
#
_entry.id   AF-A0A366XLN2-F1
#
_cell.length_a   1.000
_cell.length_b   1.000
_cell.length_c   1.000
_cell.angle_alpha   90.00
_cell.angle_beta   90.00
_cell.angle_gamma   90.00
#
_symmetry.space_group_name_H-M   'P 1'
#
loop_
_entity.id
_entity.type
_entity.pdbx_description
1 polymer ?
#
loop_
_entity_poly.entity_id
_entity_poly.type
_entity_poly.pdbx_seq_one_letter_code
_entity_poly.pdbx_strand_id
1 'polypeptide(L)'
;EIERYTHRMAPSDFLFPSRQGDKPISRVQAWNIINEAAREAGVPGPIGTHTLRKTFGYHFYQRTKDVAMLQQIFGHSSPSITLRYIGINDDMVDAALNEFSL
;
A
#
# COMPACT_ATOMS: atom_id res chain seq x y z
N GLU A 1 5.22 13.68 -15.34
CA GLU A 1 4.65 14.34 -14.14
C GLU A 1 5.67 14.49 -13.01
N ILE A 2 6.38 13.43 -12.63
CA ILE A 2 7.47 13.50 -11.63
C ILE A 2 8.56 14.50 -12.06
N GLU A 3 9.03 14.44 -13.30
CA GLU A 3 10.02 15.41 -13.82
C GLU A 3 9.56 16.86 -13.71
N ARG A 4 8.27 17.12 -14.00
CA ARG A 4 7.66 18.44 -13.83
C ARG A 4 7.64 18.85 -12.35
N TYR A 5 7.37 17.93 -11.44
CA TYR A 5 7.40 18.20 -10.01
C TYR A 5 8.84 18.48 -9.50
N THR A 6 9.82 17.69 -9.97
CA THR A 6 11.20 17.74 -9.47
C THR A 6 12.12 18.68 -10.23
N HIS A 7 11.68 19.35 -11.30
CA HIS A 7 12.56 20.14 -12.18
C HIS A 7 13.36 21.28 -11.50
N ARG A 8 12.95 21.73 -10.30
CA ARG A 8 13.66 22.76 -9.51
C ARG A 8 14.31 22.20 -8.25
N MET A 9 14.22 20.90 -8.01
CA MET A 9 14.73 20.28 -6.81
C MET A 9 16.19 19.87 -7.01
N ALA A 10 17.02 20.13 -6.01
CA ALA A 10 18.34 19.56 -5.96
C ALA A 10 18.26 18.03 -5.69
N PRO A 11 19.27 17.23 -6.11
CA PRO A 11 19.27 15.79 -5.83
C PRO A 11 19.19 15.42 -4.34
N SER A 12 19.60 16.34 -3.47
CA SER A 12 19.55 16.18 -2.00
C SER A 12 18.19 16.54 -1.39
N ASP A 13 17.28 17.16 -2.14
CA ASP A 13 16.02 17.63 -1.60
C ASP A 13 15.06 16.47 -1.31
N PHE A 14 14.31 16.58 -0.21
CA PHE A 14 13.25 15.64 0.08
C PHE A 14 12.10 15.82 -0.92
N LEU A 15 11.67 14.74 -1.58
CA LEU A 15 10.50 14.75 -2.48
C LEU A 15 9.24 15.28 -1.80
N PHE A 16 9.06 14.97 -0.52
CA PHE A 16 7.94 15.44 0.30
C PHE A 16 8.51 16.14 1.55
N PRO A 17 8.86 17.43 1.45
CA PRO A 17 9.38 18.17 2.58
C PRO A 17 8.25 18.46 3.58
N SER A 18 8.61 18.55 4.85
CA SER A 18 7.72 19.05 5.90
C SER A 18 7.45 20.55 5.70
N ARG A 19 6.50 21.10 6.45
CA ARG A 19 6.19 22.55 6.41
C ARG A 19 7.37 23.46 6.73
N GLN A 20 8.37 22.95 7.46
CA GLN A 20 9.59 23.70 7.81
C GLN A 20 10.68 23.58 6.74
N GLY A 21 10.54 22.66 5.77
CA GLY A 21 11.44 22.52 4.62
C GLY A 21 12.76 21.78 4.88
N ASP A 22 13.21 21.72 6.13
CA ASP A 22 14.50 21.14 6.53
C ASP A 22 14.47 19.61 6.74
N LYS A 23 13.28 19.01 6.77
CA LYS A 23 13.03 17.58 7.07
C LYS A 23 11.95 17.01 6.16
N PRO A 24 11.92 15.69 5.90
CA PRO A 24 10.81 15.07 5.20
C PRO A 24 9.55 15.05 6.08
N ILE A 25 8.39 14.79 5.47
CA ILE A 25 7.18 14.51 6.24
C ILE A 25 7.39 13.30 7.17
N SER A 26 6.80 13.36 8.36
CA SER A 26 6.81 12.22 9.28
C SER A 26 5.82 11.13 8.83
N ARG A 27 6.01 9.90 9.33
CA ARG A 27 5.05 8.80 9.12
C ARG A 27 3.64 9.16 9.57
N VAL A 28 3.52 9.87 10.69
CA VAL A 28 2.24 10.35 11.24
C VAL A 28 1.62 11.37 10.29
N GLN A 29 2.42 12.28 9.72
CA GLN A 29 1.91 13.26 8.77
C GLN A 29 1.44 12.60 7.46
N ALA A 30 2.17 11.61 6.96
CA ALA A 30 1.72 10.82 5.81
C ALA A 30 0.39 10.11 6.09
N TRP A 31 0.23 9.53 7.28
CA TRP A 31 -1.03 8.93 7.71
C TRP A 31 -2.17 9.95 7.76
N ASN A 32 -1.95 11.12 8.39
CA ASN A 32 -2.95 12.19 8.47
C ASN A 32 -3.41 12.66 7.08
N ILE A 33 -2.48 12.88 6.15
CA ILE A 33 -2.79 13.31 4.77
C ILE A 33 -3.67 12.28 4.06
N ILE A 34 -3.31 11.00 4.14
CA ILE A 34 -4.06 9.92 3.48
C ILE A 34 -5.43 9.73 4.14
N ASN A 35 -5.48 9.78 5.47
CA ASN A 35 -6.71 9.58 6.22
C ASN A 35 -7.72 10.70 5.93
N GLU A 36 -7.26 11.94 5.86
CA GLU A 36 -8.08 13.08 5.49
C GLU A 36 -8.60 12.96 4.05
N ALA A 37 -7.74 12.61 3.09
CA ALA A 37 -8.17 12.38 1.71
C ALA A 37 -9.21 11.24 1.60
N ALA A 38 -9.07 10.18 2.39
CA ALA A 38 -10.05 9.09 2.44
C ALA A 38 -11.40 9.57 3.01
N ARG A 39 -11.38 10.40 4.06
CA ARG A 39 -12.57 11.01 4.66
C ARG A 39 -13.30 11.90 3.66
N GLU A 40 -12.57 12.74 2.93
CA GLU A 40 -13.12 13.60 1.88
C GLU A 40 -13.72 12.79 0.72
N ALA A 41 -13.11 11.66 0.38
CA ALA A 41 -13.61 10.73 -0.64
C ALA A 41 -14.79 9.85 -0.14
N GLY A 42 -15.23 9.99 1.11
CA GLY A 42 -16.31 9.19 1.69
C GLY A 42 -15.93 7.73 1.97
N VAL A 43 -14.64 7.42 2.06
CA VAL A 43 -14.14 6.07 2.38
C VAL A 43 -14.05 5.93 3.91
N PRO A 44 -14.86 5.06 4.52
CA PRO A 44 -14.90 4.94 5.98
C PRO A 44 -13.69 4.19 6.54
N GLY A 45 -13.35 4.49 7.80
CA GLY A 45 -12.35 3.77 8.57
C GLY A 45 -10.93 4.36 8.53
N PRO A 46 -9.99 3.74 9.25
CA PRO A 46 -8.62 4.23 9.37
C PRO A 46 -7.78 3.89 8.13
N ILE A 47 -7.93 4.69 7.07
CA ILE A 47 -7.14 4.54 5.84
C ILE A 47 -5.78 5.20 6.00
N GLY A 48 -4.72 4.48 5.63
CA GLY A 48 -3.34 4.95 5.67
C GLY A 48 -2.45 4.21 4.68
N THR A 49 -1.15 4.46 4.75
CA THR A 49 -0.15 3.89 3.81
C THR A 49 -0.21 2.36 3.71
N HIS A 50 -0.34 1.65 4.84
CA HIS A 50 -0.44 0.20 4.85
C HIS A 50 -1.73 -0.31 4.22
N THR A 51 -2.86 0.36 4.47
CA THR A 51 -4.15 0.00 3.87
C THR A 51 -4.06 0.10 2.35
N LEU A 52 -3.56 1.23 1.84
CA LEU A 52 -3.38 1.43 0.39
C LEU A 52 -2.44 0.38 -0.23
N ARG A 53 -1.33 0.05 0.44
CA ARG A 53 -0.40 -0.97 -0.04
C ARG A 53 -1.04 -2.36 -0.10
N LYS A 54 -1.81 -2.75 0.91
CA LYS A 54 -2.57 -4.01 0.92
C LYS A 54 -3.60 -4.04 -0.19
N THR A 55 -4.38 -2.97 -0.36
CA THR A 55 -5.40 -2.85 -1.41
C THR A 55 -4.79 -2.99 -2.80
N PHE A 56 -3.66 -2.33 -3.08
CA PHE A 56 -2.91 -2.52 -4.32
C PHE A 56 -2.52 -3.99 -4.51
N GLY A 57 -1.89 -4.60 -3.51
CA GLY A 57 -1.40 -5.98 -3.63
C GLY A 57 -2.53 -7.00 -3.79
N TYR A 58 -3.64 -6.82 -3.07
CA TYR A 58 -4.83 -7.63 -3.21
C TYR A 58 -5.36 -7.59 -4.64
N HIS A 59 -5.63 -6.40 -5.19
CA HIS A 59 -6.18 -6.28 -6.54
C HIS A 59 -5.18 -6.68 -7.62
N PHE A 60 -3.89 -6.41 -7.43
CA PHE A 60 -2.84 -6.88 -8.34
C PHE A 60 -2.85 -8.41 -8.43
N TYR A 61 -2.83 -9.09 -7.28
CA TYR A 61 -2.86 -10.55 -7.24
C TYR A 61 -4.18 -11.11 -7.77
N GLN A 62 -5.33 -10.51 -7.44
CA GLN A 62 -6.62 -10.97 -7.97
C GLN A 62 -6.68 -10.93 -9.50
N ARG A 63 -6.04 -9.96 -10.15
CA ARG A 63 -6.02 -9.82 -11.61
C ARG A 63 -4.96 -10.68 -12.30
N THR A 64 -3.77 -10.80 -11.71
CA THR A 64 -2.61 -11.41 -12.36
C THR A 64 -2.30 -12.82 -11.87
N LYS A 65 -2.70 -13.14 -10.63
CA LYS A 65 -2.28 -14.32 -9.87
C LYS A 65 -0.75 -14.47 -9.76
N ASP A 66 0.01 -13.39 -9.99
CA ASP A 66 1.47 -13.39 -9.97
C ASP A 66 2.01 -12.88 -8.61
N VAL A 67 2.14 -13.82 -7.67
CA VAL A 67 2.71 -13.52 -6.34
C VAL A 67 4.21 -13.24 -6.40
N ALA A 68 4.94 -13.78 -7.38
CA ALA A 68 6.38 -13.62 -7.48
C ALA A 68 6.72 -12.17 -7.86
N MET A 69 6.03 -11.61 -8.86
CA MET A 69 6.16 -10.20 -9.21
C MET A 69 5.74 -9.30 -8.06
N LEU A 70 4.62 -9.62 -7.39
CA LEU A 70 4.16 -8.82 -6.26
C LEU A 70 5.15 -8.85 -5.08
N GLN A 71 5.78 -9.99 -4.81
CA GLN A 71 6.86 -10.09 -3.82
C GLN A 71 8.02 -9.15 -4.17
N GLN A 72 8.44 -9.11 -5.44
CA GLN A 72 9.51 -8.21 -5.89
C GLN A 72 9.11 -6.74 -5.71
N ILE A 73 7.89 -6.37 -6.11
CA ILE A 73 7.35 -5.02 -5.91
C ILE A 73 7.34 -4.64 -4.42
N PHE A 74 7.02 -5.61 -3.56
CA PHE A 74 6.95 -5.36 -2.12
C PHE A 74 8.27 -5.49 -1.38
N GLY A 75 9.30 -6.08 -1.98
CA GLY A 75 10.55 -6.40 -1.31
C GLY A 75 10.39 -7.39 -0.16
N HIS A 76 9.39 -8.30 -0.23
CA HIS A 76 9.20 -9.33 0.78
C HIS A 76 10.16 -10.51 0.56
N SER A 77 10.53 -11.20 1.65
CA SER A 77 11.46 -12.32 1.59
C SER A 77 10.84 -13.62 1.07
N SER A 78 9.52 -13.72 1.00
CA SER A 78 8.84 -14.89 0.45
C SER A 78 7.46 -14.57 -0.16
N PRO A 79 6.93 -15.45 -1.04
CA PRO A 79 5.57 -15.34 -1.55
C PRO A 79 4.52 -15.48 -0.45
N SER A 80 4.76 -16.37 0.53
CA SER A 80 3.85 -16.61 1.65
C SER A 80 3.64 -15.38 2.52
N ILE A 81 4.68 -14.59 2.78
CA ILE A 81 4.57 -13.30 3.48
C ILE A 81 3.69 -12.34 2.68
N THR A 82 3.84 -12.33 1.36
CA THR A 82 3.06 -11.49 0.46
C THR A 82 1.58 -11.86 0.49
N LEU A 83 1.23 -13.13 0.31
CA LEU A 83 -0.17 -13.60 0.32
C LEU A 83 -0.86 -13.35 1.66
N ARG A 84 -0.15 -13.61 2.77
CA ARG A 84 -0.65 -13.29 4.11
C ARG A 84 -0.84 -11.78 4.31
N TYR A 85 0.11 -10.96 3.85
CA TYR A 85 0.05 -9.52 4.01
C TYR A 85 -1.19 -8.91 3.32
N ILE A 86 -1.55 -9.44 2.15
CA ILE A 86 -2.69 -8.96 1.35
C ILE A 86 -4.02 -9.65 1.69
N GLY A 87 -4.05 -10.60 2.63
CA GLY A 87 -5.28 -11.28 3.07
C GLY A 87 -5.75 -12.45 2.19
N ILE A 88 -5.00 -12.83 1.15
CA ILE A 88 -5.42 -13.92 0.24
C ILE A 88 -5.42 -15.28 0.94
N ASN A 89 -4.53 -15.50 1.91
CA ASN A 89 -4.54 -16.76 2.67
C ASN A 89 -5.85 -16.94 3.44
N ASP A 90 -6.37 -15.87 4.03
CA ASP A 90 -7.61 -15.91 4.80
C ASP A 90 -8.79 -16.20 3.86
N ASP A 91 -8.89 -15.49 2.73
CA ASP A 91 -9.89 -15.74 1.67
C ASP A 91 -9.87 -17.20 1.17
N MET A 92 -8.69 -17.78 0.98
CA MET A 92 -8.54 -19.16 0.50
C MET A 92 -8.98 -20.19 1.55
N VAL A 93 -8.68 -19.94 2.83
CA VAL A 93 -9.12 -20.81 3.93
C VAL A 93 -10.64 -20.75 4.06
N ASP A 94 -11.23 -19.56 4.03
CA ASP A 94 -12.67 -19.37 4.12
C ASP A 94 -13.41 -20.06 2.96
N ALA A 95 -12.90 -19.92 1.74
CA ALA A 95 -13.47 -20.60 0.56
C ALA A 95 -13.43 -22.14 0.72
N ALA A 96 -12.28 -22.68 1.12
CA ALA A 96 -12.13 -24.12 1.31
C ALA A 96 -13.05 -24.69 2.40
N LEU A 97 -13.24 -23.97 3.49
CA LEU A 97 -14.16 -24.37 4.57
C LEU A 97 -15.62 -24.35 4.12
N ASN A 98 -16.02 -23.38 3.30
CA ASN A 98 -17.39 -23.28 2.80
C ASN A 98 -17.74 -24.37 1.78
N GLU A 99 -16.77 -24.84 0.99
CA GLU A 99 -16.97 -25.91 0.00
C GLU A 99 -16.91 -27.32 0.62
N PHE A 100 -16.36 -27.46 1.82
CA PHE A 100 -16.21 -28.74 2.49
C PHE A 100 -17.52 -29.19 3.16
N SER A 101 -18.22 -30.15 2.56
CA SER A 101 -19.35 -30.87 3.20
C SER A 101 -18.98 -32.33 3.48
N LEU A 102 -19.32 -32.83 4.68
CA LEU A 102 -19.23 -34.26 5.06
C LEU A 102 -20.50 -35.02 4.70
#